data_AF-A0A0G3GG41-F1
#
_entry.id   AF-A0A0G3GG41-F1
#
_cell.length_a   1.000
_cell.length_b   1.000
_cell.length_c   1.000
_cell.angle_alpha   90.00
_cell.angle_beta   90.00
_cell.angle_gamma   90.00
#
_symmetry.space_group_name_H-M   'P 1'
#
loop_
_entity.id
_entity.type
_entity.pdbx_description
1 polymer ?
#
loop_
_entity_poly.entity_id
_entity_poly.type
_entity_poly.pdbx_seq_one_letter_code
_entity_poly.pdbx_strand_id
1 'polypeptide(L)'
;MTFISYAQNFEDIRLWRALQQVENGFYLDVGANHPTDDSVTRAFYDHGWQGINIEPVQAYYAALCQERPRDINLQCVAGDNADSLTFYTIADTGLSTVEPNVAQQHRDAGMDVRTQTVQSRTLASICEEHVQDRPIHFLKIDVEGHEETVLRGMDFSRWRPWIILIETPWARDQAWEALVTGAGYQSILFDGINTYYLAEEHLALKPAFDIPPCNLDGFQLRKGHPFSHPLDDTDAQLTAALQRAEQAEAQLHAIQNSRTWRALQKLRNVLHRT
;
A
#
# COMPACT_ATOMS: atom_id res chain seq x y z
N MET A 1 19.63 0.59 4.19
CA MET A 1 19.03 0.85 2.86
C MET A 1 18.23 2.14 2.98
N THR A 2 18.00 2.86 1.88
CA THR A 2 17.14 4.06 1.90
C THR A 2 15.69 3.64 2.09
N PHE A 3 14.95 4.33 2.97
CA PHE A 3 13.51 4.10 3.14
C PHE A 3 12.76 4.67 1.94
N ILE A 4 11.99 3.83 1.24
CA ILE A 4 11.16 4.24 0.11
C ILE A 4 9.72 4.32 0.60
N SER A 5 9.10 5.48 0.44
CA SER A 5 7.70 5.72 0.77
C SER A 5 6.80 5.41 -0.41
N TYR A 6 5.73 4.68 -0.12
CA TYR A 6 4.71 4.20 -1.04
C TYR A 6 3.32 4.77 -0.69
N ALA A 7 3.16 5.29 0.53
CA ALA A 7 1.89 5.76 1.05
C ALA A 7 1.47 7.13 0.50
N GLN A 8 0.18 7.30 0.23
CA GLN A 8 -0.38 8.48 -0.43
C GLN A 8 -0.09 9.78 0.34
N ASN A 9 -0.15 9.77 1.68
CA ASN A 9 0.00 10.94 2.54
C ASN A 9 1.09 10.74 3.61
N PHE A 10 2.16 10.03 3.24
CA PHE A 10 3.36 9.82 4.05
C PHE A 10 3.11 9.10 5.39
N GLU A 11 2.03 8.30 5.48
CA GLU A 11 1.65 7.52 6.65
C GLU A 11 2.79 6.56 7.06
N ASP A 12 3.40 5.92 6.07
CA ASP A 12 4.50 4.99 6.24
C ASP A 12 5.74 5.64 6.87
N ILE A 13 6.07 6.88 6.51
CA ILE A 13 7.19 7.64 7.09
C ILE A 13 6.93 7.99 8.55
N ARG A 14 5.69 8.41 8.89
CA ARG A 14 5.31 8.71 10.28
C ARG A 14 5.40 7.48 11.16
N LEU A 15 4.82 6.37 10.68
CA LEU A 15 4.92 5.08 11.36
C LEU A 15 6.39 4.65 11.50
N TRP A 16 7.20 4.79 10.44
CA TRP A 16 8.60 4.37 10.45
C TRP A 16 9.40 5.16 11.47
N ARG A 17 9.19 6.47 11.57
CA ARG A 17 9.82 7.30 12.60
C ARG A 17 9.54 6.78 14.01
N ALA A 18 8.32 6.32 14.27
CA ALA A 18 7.92 5.75 15.56
C ALA A 18 8.46 4.33 15.79
N LEU A 19 8.56 3.52 14.73
CA LEU A 19 8.72 2.06 14.83
C LEU A 19 10.03 1.50 14.29
N GLN A 20 10.93 2.31 13.70
CA GLN A 20 12.17 1.84 13.06
C GLN A 20 13.13 1.05 13.98
N GLN A 21 12.96 1.11 15.29
CA GLN A 21 13.72 0.32 16.27
C GLN A 21 13.16 -1.11 16.46
N VAL A 22 11.95 -1.38 15.96
CA VAL A 22 11.33 -2.70 16.01
C VAL A 22 11.84 -3.54 14.85
N GLU A 23 12.46 -4.66 15.19
CA GLU A 23 12.88 -5.68 14.22
C GLU A 23 11.73 -6.65 13.94
N ASN A 24 11.48 -6.92 12.64
CA ASN A 24 10.46 -7.88 12.18
C ASN A 24 9.07 -7.65 12.82
N GLY A 25 8.64 -6.39 12.84
CA GLY A 25 7.34 -6.01 13.40
C GLY A 25 6.15 -6.59 12.61
N PHE A 26 4.96 -6.35 13.15
CA PHE A 26 3.72 -6.95 12.68
C PHE A 26 2.61 -5.91 12.52
N TYR A 27 1.91 -5.93 11.38
CA TYR A 27 0.80 -5.03 11.08
C TYR A 27 -0.49 -5.76 10.70
N LEU A 28 -1.60 -5.06 10.85
CA LEU A 28 -2.89 -5.41 10.27
C LEU A 28 -3.30 -4.30 9.29
N ASP A 29 -3.66 -4.67 8.07
CA ASP A 29 -4.03 -3.77 6.99
C ASP A 29 -5.45 -4.11 6.51
N VAL A 30 -6.44 -3.33 6.96
CA VAL A 30 -7.86 -3.53 6.61
C VAL A 30 -8.22 -2.56 5.49
N GLY A 31 -8.61 -3.13 4.34
CA GLY A 31 -8.68 -2.37 3.08
C GLY A 31 -7.27 -2.16 2.52
N ALA A 32 -6.54 -3.27 2.38
CA ALA A 32 -5.14 -3.25 1.97
C ALA A 32 -4.93 -2.78 0.53
N ASN A 33 -5.91 -3.02 -0.35
CA ASN A 33 -5.90 -2.55 -1.73
C ASN A 33 -4.61 -2.98 -2.47
N HIS A 34 -4.04 -2.11 -3.31
CA HIS A 34 -2.86 -2.45 -4.10
C HIS A 34 -1.62 -2.69 -3.20
N PRO A 35 -0.81 -3.76 -3.42
CA PRO A 35 0.39 -4.06 -2.60
C PRO A 35 1.54 -3.03 -2.67
N THR A 36 1.39 -1.97 -3.45
CA THR A 36 2.50 -1.07 -3.84
C THR A 36 2.00 0.35 -4.04
N ASP A 37 0.96 0.57 -4.83
CA ASP A 37 0.37 1.89 -5.00
C ASP A 37 -0.41 2.29 -3.74
N ASP A 38 -0.12 3.48 -3.22
CA ASP A 38 -0.71 4.06 -1.99
C ASP A 38 -0.59 3.16 -0.74
N SER A 39 0.34 2.20 -0.75
CA SER A 39 0.48 1.21 0.31
C SER A 39 1.25 1.75 1.52
N VAL A 40 0.58 1.81 2.66
CA VAL A 40 1.18 2.14 3.96
C VAL A 40 2.14 1.04 4.44
N THR A 41 1.89 -0.21 4.05
CA THR A 41 2.58 -1.40 4.55
C THR A 41 3.73 -1.87 3.65
N ARG A 42 3.83 -1.37 2.41
CA ARG A 42 4.87 -1.79 1.45
C ARG A 42 6.28 -1.59 2.02
N ALA A 43 6.58 -0.39 2.49
CA ALA A 43 7.89 -0.03 3.00
C ALA A 43 8.32 -0.92 4.19
N PHE A 44 7.40 -1.23 5.10
CA PHE A 44 7.66 -2.07 6.27
C PHE A 44 8.09 -3.49 5.88
N TYR A 45 7.36 -4.11 4.98
CA TYR A 45 7.68 -5.46 4.51
C TYR A 45 8.99 -5.52 3.75
N ASP A 46 9.31 -4.50 2.93
CA ASP A 46 10.61 -4.43 2.27
C ASP A 46 11.76 -4.33 3.30
N HIS A 47 11.46 -3.91 4.54
CA HIS A 47 12.34 -3.91 5.71
C HIS A 47 12.15 -5.13 6.63
N GLY A 48 11.59 -6.23 6.13
CA GLY A 48 11.52 -7.52 6.84
C GLY A 48 10.30 -7.70 7.74
N TRP A 49 9.39 -6.73 7.79
CA TRP A 49 8.13 -6.89 8.50
C TRP A 49 7.21 -7.87 7.75
N GLN A 50 6.19 -8.33 8.46
CA GLN A 50 5.13 -9.18 7.92
C GLN A 50 3.81 -8.80 8.58
N GLY A 51 2.69 -9.06 7.95
CA GLY A 51 1.39 -8.73 8.53
C GLY A 51 0.23 -9.51 7.95
N ILE A 52 -0.96 -8.99 8.19
CA ILE A 52 -2.20 -9.50 7.59
C ILE A 52 -2.79 -8.41 6.71
N ASN A 53 -3.03 -8.74 5.44
CA ASN A 53 -3.73 -7.89 4.49
C ASN A 53 -5.15 -8.44 4.30
N ILE A 54 -6.16 -7.61 4.51
CA ILE A 54 -7.57 -7.95 4.35
C ILE A 54 -8.11 -7.15 3.16
N GLU A 55 -8.43 -7.85 2.07
CA GLU A 55 -8.77 -7.22 0.79
C GLU A 55 -9.84 -8.05 0.04
N PRO A 56 -11.07 -7.56 -0.11
CA PRO A 56 -12.15 -8.31 -0.74
C PRO A 56 -12.08 -8.38 -2.28
N VAL A 57 -11.42 -7.41 -2.95
CA VAL A 57 -11.33 -7.36 -4.41
C VAL A 57 -10.34 -8.40 -4.90
N GLN A 58 -10.81 -9.33 -5.74
CA GLN A 58 -10.02 -10.46 -6.25
C GLN A 58 -8.70 -10.04 -6.91
N ALA A 59 -8.70 -8.94 -7.67
CA ALA A 59 -7.51 -8.46 -8.38
C ALA A 59 -6.42 -8.01 -7.39
N TYR A 60 -6.79 -7.22 -6.40
CA TYR A 60 -5.86 -6.74 -5.37
C TYR A 60 -5.41 -7.87 -4.44
N TYR A 61 -6.33 -8.76 -4.03
CA TYR A 61 -5.97 -9.97 -3.28
C TYR A 61 -4.94 -10.84 -4.03
N ALA A 62 -5.11 -11.03 -5.34
CA ALA A 62 -4.16 -11.80 -6.14
C ALA A 62 -2.79 -11.11 -6.24
N ALA A 63 -2.78 -9.78 -6.42
CA ALA A 63 -1.55 -8.98 -6.43
C ALA A 63 -0.83 -9.03 -5.08
N LEU A 64 -1.56 -8.91 -3.96
CA LEU A 64 -1.04 -9.09 -2.61
C LEU A 64 -0.42 -10.48 -2.44
N CYS A 65 -1.11 -11.55 -2.83
CA CYS A 65 -0.55 -12.91 -2.77
C CYS A 65 0.76 -13.07 -3.57
N GLN A 66 0.86 -12.40 -4.72
CA GLN A 66 2.03 -12.47 -5.58
C GLN A 66 3.22 -11.66 -5.05
N GLU A 67 2.98 -10.42 -4.60
CA GLU A 67 4.04 -9.49 -4.19
C GLU A 67 4.39 -9.58 -2.70
N ARG A 68 3.45 -10.08 -1.89
CA ARG A 68 3.52 -10.14 -0.42
C ARG A 68 3.48 -11.58 0.11
N PRO A 69 4.28 -12.54 -0.38
CA PRO A 69 4.20 -13.94 0.05
C PRO A 69 4.56 -14.20 1.52
N ARG A 70 5.17 -13.25 2.26
CA ARG A 70 5.36 -13.39 3.71
C ARG A 70 4.14 -12.92 4.52
N ASP A 71 3.26 -12.14 3.91
CA ASP A 71 2.04 -11.69 4.57
C ASP A 71 0.96 -12.77 4.49
N ILE A 72 0.06 -12.73 5.46
CA ILE A 72 -1.19 -13.48 5.42
C ILE A 72 -2.18 -12.63 4.65
N ASN A 73 -2.51 -13.04 3.42
CA ASN A 73 -3.46 -12.32 2.57
C ASN A 73 -4.84 -13.00 2.66
N LEU A 74 -5.88 -12.23 2.98
CA LEU A 74 -7.23 -12.73 3.19
C LEU A 74 -8.22 -12.03 2.25
N GLN A 75 -8.93 -12.83 1.46
CA GLN A 75 -9.98 -12.34 0.57
C GLN A 75 -11.34 -12.27 1.28
N CYS A 76 -11.49 -11.27 2.14
CA CYS A 76 -12.73 -11.04 2.88
C CYS A 76 -12.90 -9.55 3.22
N VAL A 77 -14.09 -9.19 3.65
CA VAL A 77 -14.35 -7.91 4.34
C VAL A 77 -14.18 -8.12 5.84
N ALA A 78 -13.64 -7.12 6.53
CA ALA A 78 -13.70 -7.08 7.98
C ALA A 78 -15.04 -6.46 8.42
N GLY A 79 -15.75 -7.11 9.34
CA GLY A 79 -17.04 -6.65 9.86
C GLY A 79 -17.25 -7.03 11.33
N ASP A 80 -18.48 -6.91 11.83
CA ASP A 80 -18.85 -7.22 13.22
C ASP A 80 -19.42 -8.64 13.39
N ASN A 81 -19.63 -9.35 12.29
CA ASN A 81 -20.10 -10.73 12.25
C ASN A 81 -19.55 -11.50 11.03
N ALA A 82 -19.90 -12.78 10.90
CA ALA A 82 -19.43 -13.68 9.84
C ALA A 82 -20.42 -13.80 8.66
N ASP A 83 -21.47 -12.97 8.61
CA ASP A 83 -22.48 -13.04 7.55
C ASP A 83 -21.95 -12.38 6.27
N SER A 84 -22.29 -12.95 5.12
CA SER A 84 -21.86 -12.38 3.84
C SER A 84 -22.54 -11.04 3.57
N LEU A 85 -21.78 -10.09 3.03
CA LEU A 85 -22.23 -8.73 2.76
C LEU A 85 -22.29 -8.45 1.26
N THR A 86 -23.11 -7.46 0.89
CA THR A 86 -23.09 -6.88 -0.45
C THR A 86 -21.95 -5.88 -0.53
N PHE A 87 -21.07 -6.05 -1.51
CA PHE A 87 -19.92 -5.20 -1.75
C PHE A 87 -20.01 -4.56 -3.12
N TYR A 88 -19.71 -3.27 -3.17
CA TYR A 88 -19.77 -2.43 -4.35
C TYR A 88 -18.35 -2.14 -4.81
N THR A 89 -17.94 -2.79 -5.90
CA THR A 89 -16.60 -2.65 -6.46
C THR A 89 -16.54 -1.57 -7.52
N ILE A 90 -15.50 -0.76 -7.45
CA ILE A 90 -15.11 0.20 -8.48
C ILE A 90 -13.69 -0.15 -8.90
N ALA A 91 -13.53 -0.61 -10.13
CA ALA A 91 -12.23 -1.08 -10.63
C ALA A 91 -11.22 0.07 -10.67
N ASP A 92 -9.98 -0.22 -10.26
CA ASP A 92 -8.82 0.66 -10.41
C ASP A 92 -8.88 2.02 -9.67
N THR A 93 -9.77 2.18 -8.67
CA THR A 93 -9.90 3.45 -7.92
C THR A 93 -9.60 3.36 -6.43
N GLY A 94 -9.70 2.16 -5.83
CA GLY A 94 -9.67 1.98 -4.38
C GLY A 94 -10.96 2.34 -3.64
N LEU A 95 -11.90 3.01 -4.31
CA LEU A 95 -13.15 3.53 -3.74
C LEU A 95 -14.25 2.47 -3.60
N SER A 96 -13.88 1.20 -3.41
CA SER A 96 -14.85 0.11 -3.26
C SER A 96 -15.39 0.07 -1.83
N THR A 97 -16.69 -0.14 -1.65
CA THR A 97 -17.36 0.05 -0.35
C THR A 97 -18.44 -1.01 -0.13
N VAL A 98 -18.81 -1.26 1.13
CA VAL A 98 -20.03 -2.01 1.49
C VAL A 98 -21.23 -1.10 1.73
N GLU A 99 -21.04 0.22 1.75
CA GLU A 99 -22.09 1.19 2.06
C GLU A 99 -22.89 1.58 0.80
N PRO A 100 -24.21 1.26 0.73
CA PRO A 100 -25.02 1.52 -0.45
C PRO A 100 -25.10 3.01 -0.84
N ASN A 101 -25.06 3.91 0.14
CA ASN A 101 -25.12 5.34 -0.09
C ASN A 101 -23.83 5.86 -0.73
N VAL A 102 -22.67 5.38 -0.28
CA VAL A 102 -21.36 5.72 -0.86
C VAL A 102 -21.29 5.18 -2.30
N ALA A 103 -21.72 3.94 -2.51
CA ALA A 103 -21.83 3.35 -3.84
C ALA A 103 -22.75 4.16 -4.78
N GLN A 104 -23.87 4.69 -4.27
CA GLN A 104 -24.78 5.54 -5.05
C GLN A 104 -24.12 6.87 -5.43
N GLN A 105 -23.38 7.51 -4.52
CA GLN A 105 -22.64 8.75 -4.81
C GLN A 105 -21.62 8.53 -5.95
N HIS A 106 -20.93 7.39 -5.96
CA HIS A 106 -20.02 7.05 -7.05
C HIS A 106 -20.73 6.78 -8.38
N ARG A 107 -21.91 6.14 -8.37
CA ARG A 107 -22.75 6.00 -9.57
C ARG A 107 -23.16 7.36 -10.12
N ASP A 108 -23.58 8.27 -9.24
CA ASP A 108 -24.00 9.62 -9.61
C ASP A 108 -22.81 10.45 -10.17
N ALA A 109 -21.59 10.15 -9.72
CA ALA A 109 -20.34 10.68 -10.26
C ALA A 109 -19.89 10.03 -11.59
N GLY A 110 -20.65 9.06 -12.12
CA GLY A 110 -20.40 8.42 -13.41
C GLY A 110 -19.45 7.22 -13.38
N MET A 111 -19.14 6.67 -12.20
CA MET A 111 -18.25 5.51 -12.05
C MET A 111 -18.98 4.19 -12.37
N ASP A 112 -18.24 3.19 -12.89
CA ASP A 112 -18.76 1.83 -13.11
C ASP A 112 -18.80 1.05 -11.79
N VAL A 113 -19.92 1.16 -11.07
CA VAL A 113 -20.13 0.47 -9.80
C VAL A 113 -20.78 -0.90 -10.03
N ARG A 114 -20.04 -1.96 -9.72
CA ARG A 114 -20.52 -3.35 -9.78
C ARG A 114 -20.80 -3.90 -8.38
N THR A 115 -21.64 -4.91 -8.30
CA THR A 115 -22.05 -5.52 -7.03
C THR A 115 -21.62 -6.97 -6.98
N GLN A 116 -21.07 -7.39 -5.85
CA GLN A 116 -20.71 -8.78 -5.57
C GLN A 116 -21.01 -9.13 -4.10
N THR A 117 -21.20 -10.41 -3.82
CA THR A 117 -21.31 -10.91 -2.44
C THR A 117 -19.93 -11.34 -1.95
N VAL A 118 -19.53 -10.88 -0.78
CA VAL A 118 -18.23 -11.18 -0.17
C VAL A 118 -18.41 -11.75 1.23
N GLN A 119 -17.48 -12.61 1.64
CA GLN A 119 -17.46 -13.15 3.00
C GLN A 119 -17.00 -12.06 3.98
N SER A 120 -17.69 -11.95 5.13
CA SER A 120 -17.26 -11.12 6.25
C SER A 120 -16.54 -11.95 7.30
N ARG A 121 -15.56 -11.36 7.97
CA ARG A 121 -14.90 -11.90 9.16
C ARG A 121 -14.71 -10.80 10.18
N THR A 122 -14.79 -11.13 11.46
CA THR A 122 -14.42 -10.17 12.51
C THR A 122 -12.91 -10.09 12.65
N LEU A 123 -12.36 -8.90 12.97
CA LEU A 123 -10.93 -8.76 13.25
C LEU A 123 -10.51 -9.67 14.41
N ALA A 124 -11.36 -9.86 15.42
CA ALA A 124 -11.14 -10.82 16.50
C ALA A 124 -10.95 -12.25 15.97
N SER A 125 -11.80 -12.72 15.04
CA SER A 125 -11.66 -14.06 14.46
C SER A 125 -10.40 -14.23 13.61
N ILE A 126 -9.98 -13.17 12.91
CA ILE A 126 -8.75 -13.14 12.13
C ILE A 126 -7.54 -13.18 13.06
N CYS A 127 -7.57 -12.39 14.13
CA CYS A 127 -6.49 -12.34 15.10
C CYS A 127 -6.33 -13.65 15.88
N GLU A 128 -7.43 -14.30 16.25
CA GLU A 128 -7.44 -15.63 16.86
C GLU A 128 -6.69 -16.65 16.00
N GLU A 129 -6.98 -16.66 14.69
CA GLU A 129 -6.41 -17.63 13.77
C GLU A 129 -4.92 -17.35 13.46
N HIS A 130 -4.56 -16.07 13.32
CA HIS A 130 -3.31 -15.71 12.63
C HIS A 130 -2.32 -14.90 13.48
N VAL A 131 -2.79 -14.09 14.42
CA VAL A 131 -1.93 -13.22 15.25
C VAL A 131 -1.36 -14.02 16.42
N GLN A 132 -2.18 -14.84 17.07
CA GLN A 132 -1.81 -15.53 18.31
C GLN A 132 -1.36 -14.51 19.37
N ASP A 133 -0.23 -14.75 20.07
CA ASP A 133 0.26 -13.89 21.16
C ASP A 133 1.29 -12.83 20.72
N ARG A 134 1.49 -12.62 19.41
CA ARG A 134 2.49 -11.66 18.92
C ARG A 134 2.01 -10.19 19.07
N PRO A 135 2.90 -9.23 19.31
CA PRO A 135 2.53 -7.81 19.33
C PRO A 135 2.06 -7.33 17.95
N ILE A 136 0.96 -6.57 17.92
CA ILE A 136 0.53 -5.82 16.73
C ILE A 136 1.08 -4.40 16.89
N HIS A 137 1.93 -3.97 15.97
CA HIS A 137 2.60 -2.67 16.08
C HIS A 137 1.76 -1.55 15.47
N PHE A 138 1.04 -1.84 14.38
CA PHE A 138 -0.01 -0.95 13.92
C PHE A 138 -1.17 -1.67 13.23
N LEU A 139 -2.33 -1.04 13.26
CA LEU A 139 -3.55 -1.43 12.57
C LEU A 139 -4.02 -0.26 11.69
N LYS A 140 -4.07 -0.47 10.37
CA LYS A 140 -4.67 0.45 9.39
C LYS A 140 -6.11 0.02 9.08
N ILE A 141 -7.03 0.97 9.11
CA ILE A 141 -8.43 0.78 8.71
C ILE A 141 -8.81 1.88 7.72
N ASP A 142 -9.18 1.45 6.53
CA ASP A 142 -9.57 2.31 5.42
C ASP A 142 -10.50 1.49 4.53
N VAL A 143 -11.80 1.62 4.78
CA VAL A 143 -12.83 0.73 4.22
C VAL A 143 -14.00 1.52 3.66
N GLU A 144 -13.76 2.79 3.33
CA GLU A 144 -14.68 3.67 2.60
C GLU A 144 -16.07 3.74 3.27
N GLY A 145 -16.10 4.06 4.57
CA GLY A 145 -17.32 4.31 5.35
C GLY A 145 -17.77 3.14 6.23
N HIS A 146 -17.04 2.04 6.27
CA HIS A 146 -17.37 0.85 7.06
C HIS A 146 -16.53 0.72 8.36
N GLU A 147 -15.83 1.79 8.77
CA GLU A 147 -14.86 1.76 9.86
C GLU A 147 -15.51 1.37 11.19
N GLU A 148 -16.71 1.87 11.47
CA GLU A 148 -17.43 1.55 12.70
C GLU A 148 -17.67 0.04 12.86
N THR A 149 -18.10 -0.62 11.78
CA THR A 149 -18.41 -2.06 11.79
C THR A 149 -17.15 -2.90 11.95
N VAL A 150 -16.05 -2.50 11.29
CA VAL A 150 -14.73 -3.12 11.49
C VAL A 150 -14.30 -3.02 12.96
N LEU A 151 -14.42 -1.83 13.57
CA LEU A 151 -14.04 -1.58 14.95
C LEU A 151 -14.88 -2.40 15.94
N ARG A 152 -16.18 -2.57 15.68
CA ARG A 152 -17.06 -3.44 16.48
C ARG A 152 -16.68 -4.92 16.43
N GLY A 153 -16.04 -5.35 15.33
CA GLY A 153 -15.50 -6.69 15.17
C GLY A 153 -14.17 -6.96 15.88
N MET A 154 -13.59 -5.97 16.56
CA MET A 154 -12.30 -6.09 17.23
C MET A 154 -12.44 -6.23 18.75
N ASP A 155 -11.59 -7.04 19.36
CA ASP A 155 -11.43 -7.09 20.82
C ASP A 155 -10.08 -6.45 21.22
N PHE A 156 -10.12 -5.14 21.48
CA PHE A 156 -8.95 -4.36 21.87
C PHE A 156 -8.38 -4.72 23.24
N SER A 157 -9.13 -5.48 24.07
CA SER A 157 -8.62 -5.95 25.36
C SER A 157 -7.70 -7.16 25.19
N ARG A 158 -7.87 -7.92 24.11
CA ARG A 158 -7.09 -9.11 23.80
C ARG A 158 -6.03 -8.87 22.74
N TRP A 159 -6.38 -8.23 21.63
CA TRP A 159 -5.45 -7.88 20.57
C TRP A 159 -5.23 -6.38 20.56
N ARG A 160 -4.01 -5.99 20.87
CA ARG A 160 -3.68 -4.62 21.29
C ARG A 160 -2.67 -3.97 20.34
N PRO A 161 -3.11 -3.42 19.18
CA PRO A 161 -2.27 -2.58 18.34
C PRO A 161 -1.60 -1.45 19.14
N TRP A 162 -0.33 -1.16 18.90
CA TRP A 162 0.31 0.00 19.55
C TRP A 162 -0.20 1.31 18.95
N ILE A 163 -0.33 1.33 17.63
CA ILE A 163 -0.84 2.45 16.84
C ILE A 163 -2.08 1.98 16.05
N ILE A 164 -3.13 2.79 16.01
CA ILE A 164 -4.24 2.60 15.07
C ILE A 164 -4.29 3.84 14.19
N LEU A 165 -4.37 3.64 12.88
CA LEU A 165 -4.63 4.71 11.92
C LEU A 165 -5.91 4.37 11.14
N ILE A 166 -6.84 5.31 11.16
CA ILE A 166 -8.19 5.13 10.62
C ILE A 166 -8.48 6.26 9.64
N GLU A 167 -8.90 5.93 8.43
CA GLU A 167 -9.40 6.91 7.49
C GLU A 167 -10.57 7.67 8.13
N THR A 168 -10.46 8.99 8.20
CA THR A 168 -11.41 9.82 8.94
C THR A 168 -11.96 10.90 8.01
N PRO A 169 -13.27 10.87 7.72
CA PRO A 169 -13.92 11.93 6.96
C PRO A 169 -13.64 13.32 7.56
N TRP A 170 -13.53 14.32 6.69
CA TRP A 170 -13.15 15.69 7.06
C TRP A 170 -14.01 16.31 8.18
N ALA A 171 -15.30 15.97 8.25
CA ALA A 171 -16.23 16.50 9.25
C ALA A 171 -15.85 16.09 10.70
N ARG A 172 -15.10 14.99 10.88
CA ARG A 172 -14.59 14.47 12.17
C ARG A 172 -15.65 14.35 13.27
N ASP A 173 -16.87 13.98 12.91
CA ASP A 173 -18.02 13.83 13.80
C ASP A 173 -18.45 12.36 13.96
N GLN A 174 -17.52 11.43 13.73
CA GLN A 174 -17.84 10.01 13.65
C GLN A 174 -18.09 9.40 15.05
N ALA A 175 -19.21 8.71 15.18
CA ALA A 175 -19.58 8.03 16.43
C ALA A 175 -18.60 6.93 16.82
N TRP A 176 -17.88 6.35 15.85
CA TRP A 176 -16.94 5.26 16.09
C TRP A 176 -15.70 5.67 16.89
N GLU A 177 -15.36 6.96 16.97
CA GLU A 177 -14.20 7.43 17.75
C GLU A 177 -14.34 7.05 19.24
N ALA A 178 -15.57 7.00 19.76
CA ALA A 178 -15.85 6.55 21.12
C ALA A 178 -15.48 5.08 21.36
N LEU A 179 -15.50 4.23 20.32
CA LEU A 179 -15.10 2.82 20.42
C LEU A 179 -13.59 2.70 20.64
N VAL A 180 -12.82 3.52 19.90
CA VAL A 180 -11.35 3.54 19.98
C VAL A 180 -10.90 4.16 21.29
N THR A 181 -11.42 5.35 21.62
CA THR A 181 -11.06 6.05 22.86
C THR A 181 -11.53 5.32 24.11
N GLY A 182 -12.74 4.74 24.09
CA GLY A 182 -13.26 3.89 25.17
C GLY A 182 -12.45 2.62 25.39
N ALA A 183 -11.69 2.16 24.39
CA ALA A 183 -10.75 1.05 24.49
C ALA A 183 -9.35 1.46 25.00
N GLY A 184 -9.19 2.68 25.54
CA GLY A 184 -7.91 3.15 26.10
C GLY A 184 -6.90 3.52 25.02
N TYR A 185 -7.37 4.14 23.93
CA TYR A 185 -6.50 4.76 22.94
C TYR A 185 -6.66 6.28 22.97
N GLN A 186 -5.57 7.01 22.77
CA GLN A 186 -5.57 8.46 22.69
C GLN A 186 -5.35 8.91 21.25
N SER A 187 -6.23 9.77 20.73
CA SER A 187 -6.00 10.47 19.46
C SER A 187 -4.81 11.42 19.59
N ILE A 188 -3.85 11.31 18.67
CA ILE A 188 -2.59 12.07 18.72
C ILE A 188 -2.35 12.96 17.51
N LEU A 189 -2.96 12.67 16.37
CA LEU A 189 -2.77 13.39 15.11
C LEU A 189 -3.95 13.15 14.18
N PHE A 190 -4.36 14.19 13.45
CA PHE A 190 -5.12 14.07 12.21
C PHE A 190 -4.28 14.66 11.09
N ASP A 191 -3.99 13.88 10.04
CA ASP A 191 -3.09 14.29 8.96
C ASP A 191 -3.80 14.85 7.72
N GLY A 192 -5.12 15.03 7.81
CA GLY A 192 -5.98 15.46 6.70
C GLY A 192 -6.75 14.31 6.05
N ILE A 193 -6.30 13.07 6.24
CA ILE A 193 -6.95 11.85 5.74
C ILE A 193 -7.21 10.88 6.90
N ASN A 194 -6.19 10.62 7.72
CA ASN A 194 -6.21 9.62 8.77
C ASN A 194 -6.14 10.27 10.15
N THR A 195 -6.90 9.72 11.10
CA THR A 195 -6.70 9.97 12.53
C THR A 195 -5.86 8.85 13.13
N TYR A 196 -4.82 9.24 13.87
CA TYR A 196 -3.86 8.35 14.51
C TYR A 196 -4.15 8.28 15.99
N TYR A 197 -4.15 7.07 16.50
CA TYR A 197 -4.40 6.75 17.88
C TYR A 197 -3.23 5.94 18.44
N LEU A 198 -2.82 6.23 19.68
CA LEU A 198 -1.86 5.43 20.42
C LEU A 198 -2.56 4.74 21.58
N ALA A 199 -2.24 3.46 21.79
CA ALA A 199 -2.57 2.77 23.02
C ALA A 199 -1.94 3.54 24.20
N GLU A 200 -2.66 3.71 25.31
CA GLU A 200 -2.20 4.49 26.47
C GLU A 200 -0.81 4.05 26.98
N GLU A 201 -0.54 2.75 26.97
CA GLU A 201 0.74 2.15 27.34
C GLU A 201 1.89 2.46 26.36
N HIS A 202 1.58 2.98 25.16
CA HIS A 202 2.53 3.32 24.09
C HIS A 202 2.61 4.83 23.79
N LEU A 203 2.09 5.69 24.66
CA LEU A 203 2.14 7.16 24.50
C LEU A 203 3.55 7.74 24.39
N ALA A 204 4.58 7.00 24.83
CA ALA A 204 5.98 7.39 24.62
C ALA A 204 6.36 7.51 23.13
N LEU A 205 5.59 6.93 22.21
CA LEU A 205 5.77 7.06 20.76
C LEU A 205 5.23 8.39 20.20
N LYS A 206 4.40 9.13 20.96
CA LYS A 206 3.75 10.37 20.50
C LYS A 206 4.72 11.40 19.89
N PRO A 207 5.93 11.65 20.44
CA PRO A 207 6.85 12.63 19.86
C PRO A 207 7.20 12.39 18.38
N ALA A 208 7.09 11.14 17.89
CA ALA A 208 7.30 10.82 16.48
C ALA A 208 6.22 11.43 15.55
N PHE A 209 5.07 11.83 16.08
CA PHE A 209 3.94 12.36 15.31
C PHE A 209 3.78 13.88 15.43
N ASP A 210 4.52 14.54 16.33
CA ASP A 210 4.40 15.98 16.62
C ASP A 210 4.80 16.88 15.45
N ILE A 211 5.63 16.37 14.53
CA ILE A 211 6.05 17.08 13.32
C ILE A 211 5.68 16.29 12.06
N PRO A 212 5.37 16.97 10.95
CA PRO A 212 5.18 16.30 9.66
C PRO A 212 6.47 15.62 9.18
N PRO A 213 6.38 14.63 8.27
CA PRO A 213 7.49 14.14 7.48
C PRO A 213 8.30 15.30 6.87
N CYS A 214 9.62 15.23 7.00
CA CYS A 214 10.52 16.26 6.52
C CYS A 214 11.87 15.66 6.08
N ASN A 215 12.80 16.53 5.68
CA ASN A 215 14.11 16.11 5.17
C ASN A 215 14.98 15.37 6.20
N LEU A 216 14.64 15.43 7.49
CA LEU A 216 15.33 14.69 8.55
C LEU A 216 15.00 13.18 8.55
N ASP A 217 13.92 12.77 7.88
CA ASP A 217 13.50 11.37 7.80
C ASP A 217 14.27 10.55 6.75
N GLY A 218 15.01 11.21 5.84
CA GLY A 218 15.90 10.54 4.89
C GLY A 218 15.23 9.57 3.92
N PHE A 219 13.94 9.75 3.62
CA PHE A 219 13.18 8.90 2.70
C PHE A 219 13.32 9.33 1.24
N GLN A 220 12.96 8.43 0.34
CA GLN A 220 12.69 8.73 -1.07
C GLN A 220 11.25 8.33 -1.39
N LEU A 221 10.63 9.02 -2.34
CA LEU A 221 9.35 8.60 -2.88
C LEU A 221 9.56 7.49 -3.92
N ARG A 222 8.64 6.52 -3.97
CA ARG A 222 8.64 5.55 -5.08
C ARG A 222 8.55 6.26 -6.44
N LYS A 223 9.02 5.59 -7.49
CA LYS A 223 8.87 6.09 -8.87
C LYS A 223 7.38 6.27 -9.18
N GLY A 224 6.99 7.47 -9.62
CA GLY A 224 5.60 7.78 -9.99
C GLY A 224 4.70 8.23 -8.84
N HIS A 225 5.26 8.52 -7.66
CA HIS A 225 4.47 9.03 -6.54
C HIS A 225 3.75 10.35 -6.87
N PRO A 226 2.51 10.58 -6.41
CA PRO A 226 1.77 11.82 -6.70
C PRO A 226 2.48 13.12 -6.29
N PHE A 227 3.28 13.07 -5.21
CA PHE A 227 4.10 14.20 -4.76
C PHE A 227 5.49 14.31 -5.43
N SER A 228 5.81 13.42 -6.39
CA SER A 228 7.08 13.47 -7.13
C SER A 228 6.96 14.32 -8.41
N HIS A 229 8.10 14.77 -8.95
CA HIS A 229 8.09 15.45 -10.25
C HIS A 229 7.59 14.47 -11.33
N PRO A 230 6.66 14.88 -12.21
CA PRO A 230 6.17 14.03 -13.29
C PRO A 230 7.34 13.48 -14.13
N LEU A 231 7.33 12.17 -14.38
CA LEU A 231 8.40 11.49 -15.12
C LEU A 231 7.99 11.12 -16.54
N ASP A 232 6.74 11.36 -16.95
CA ASP A 232 6.17 10.89 -18.22
C ASP A 232 7.02 11.28 -19.44
N ASP A 233 7.43 12.55 -19.50
CA ASP A 233 8.29 13.05 -20.59
C ASP A 233 9.68 12.38 -20.57
N THR A 234 10.21 12.13 -19.38
CA THR A 234 11.53 11.49 -19.22
C THR A 234 11.48 10.01 -19.61
N ASP A 235 10.43 9.30 -19.20
CA ASP A 235 10.21 7.90 -19.54
C ASP A 235 9.96 7.72 -21.05
N ALA A 236 9.20 8.65 -21.66
CA ALA A 236 9.01 8.68 -23.12
C ALA A 236 10.33 8.92 -23.86
N GLN A 237 11.15 9.89 -23.40
CA GLN A 237 12.47 10.18 -23.99
C GLN A 237 13.43 8.99 -23.82
N LEU A 238 13.42 8.34 -22.65
CA LEU A 238 14.24 7.16 -22.39
C LEU A 238 13.85 6.00 -23.32
N THR A 239 12.55 5.73 -23.45
CA THR A 239 12.02 4.70 -24.34
C THR A 239 12.43 4.96 -25.79
N ALA A 240 12.29 6.20 -26.25
CA ALA A 240 12.72 6.60 -27.60
C ALA A 240 14.24 6.50 -27.79
N ALA A 241 15.04 6.78 -26.77
CA ALA A 241 16.49 6.61 -26.81
C ALA A 241 16.90 5.13 -26.88
N LEU A 242 16.26 4.25 -26.10
CA LEU A 242 16.50 2.81 -26.11
C LEU A 242 16.15 2.20 -27.47
N GLN A 243 15.00 2.54 -28.04
CA GLN A 243 14.61 2.07 -29.38
C GLN A 243 15.61 2.51 -30.45
N ARG A 244 16.11 3.76 -30.39
CA ARG A 244 17.16 4.23 -31.30
C ARG A 244 18.47 3.47 -31.13
N ALA A 245 18.85 3.14 -29.90
CA ALA A 245 20.05 2.35 -29.63
C ALA A 245 19.91 0.94 -30.21
N GLU A 246 18.80 0.25 -29.96
CA GLU A 246 18.52 -1.08 -30.51
C GLU A 246 18.53 -1.09 -32.05
N GLN A 247 17.95 -0.06 -32.68
CA GLN A 247 17.98 0.09 -34.13
C GLN A 247 19.41 0.29 -34.67
N ALA A 248 20.22 1.12 -33.99
CA ALA A 248 21.61 1.36 -34.38
C ALA A 248 22.45 0.09 -34.23
N GLU A 249 22.25 -0.67 -33.15
CA GLU A 249 22.92 -1.96 -32.93
C GLU A 249 22.53 -2.99 -33.99
N ALA A 250 21.24 -3.09 -34.34
CA ALA A 250 20.76 -3.96 -35.40
C ALA A 250 21.35 -3.59 -36.77
N GLN A 251 21.41 -2.29 -37.09
CA GLN A 251 22.05 -1.80 -38.33
C GLN A 251 23.55 -2.11 -38.36
N LEU A 252 24.27 -1.89 -37.25
CA LEU A 252 25.69 -2.22 -37.15
C LEU A 252 25.92 -3.73 -37.36
N HIS A 253 25.12 -4.57 -36.71
CA HIS A 253 25.18 -6.02 -36.90
C HIS A 253 24.89 -6.43 -38.35
N ALA A 254 23.92 -5.80 -39.01
CA ALA A 254 23.62 -6.05 -40.41
C ALA A 254 24.78 -5.65 -41.33
N ILE A 255 25.40 -4.49 -41.11
CA ILE A 255 26.58 -4.03 -41.85
C ILE A 255 27.75 -4.99 -41.63
N GLN A 256 28.04 -5.36 -40.39
CA GLN A 256 29.14 -6.27 -40.04
C GLN A 256 28.97 -7.65 -40.69
N ASN A 257 27.74 -8.13 -40.81
CA ASN A 257 27.42 -9.40 -41.44
C ASN A 257 27.21 -9.31 -42.96
N SER A 258 27.27 -8.12 -43.55
CA SER A 258 27.11 -7.95 -44.98
C SER A 258 28.28 -8.57 -45.76
N ARG A 259 27.99 -9.04 -46.98
CA ARG A 259 29.01 -9.61 -47.88
C ARG A 259 30.09 -8.59 -48.21
N THR A 260 29.70 -7.33 -48.36
CA THR A 260 30.58 -6.19 -48.67
C THR A 260 31.60 -5.95 -47.55
N TRP A 261 31.14 -5.96 -46.29
CA TRP A 261 32.02 -5.77 -45.14
C TRP A 261 32.99 -6.95 -44.93
N ARG A 262 32.50 -8.18 -45.10
CA ARG A 262 33.36 -9.39 -45.07
C ARG A 262 34.42 -9.38 -46.17
N ALA A 263 34.09 -8.89 -47.37
CA ALA A 263 35.03 -8.75 -48.47
C ALA A 263 36.11 -7.69 -48.18
N LEU A 264 35.70 -6.54 -47.63
CA LEU A 264 36.62 -5.47 -47.20
C LEU A 264 37.57 -5.93 -46.08
N GLN A 265 37.08 -6.69 -45.09
CA GLN A 265 37.93 -7.27 -44.04
C GLN A 265 38.97 -8.25 -44.61
N LYS A 266 38.58 -9.11 -45.57
CA LYS A 266 39.52 -10.03 -46.23
C LYS A 266 40.63 -9.27 -46.98
N LEU A 267 40.26 -8.23 -47.74
CA LEU A 267 41.23 -7.38 -48.45
C LEU A 267 42.19 -6.66 -47.49
N ARG A 268 41.67 -6.12 -46.39
CA ARG A 268 42.49 -5.47 -45.35
C ARG A 268 43.52 -6.43 -44.73
N ASN A 269 43.12 -7.66 -44.45
CA ASN A 269 44.02 -8.68 -43.88
C ASN A 269 45.12 -9.12 -44.86
N VAL A 270 44.88 -9.04 -46.17
CA VAL A 270 45.89 -9.32 -47.21
C VAL A 270 46.89 -8.16 -47.31
N LEU A 271 46.42 -6.91 -47.27
CA LEU A 271 47.27 -5.71 -47.37
C LEU A 271 48.14 -5.42 -46.14
N HIS A 272 47.83 -5.99 -44.97
CA HIS A 272 48.66 -5.88 -43.75
C HIS A 272 49.67 -7.03 -43.56
N ARG A 273 49.68 -8.04 -44.44
CA ARG A 273 50.62 -9.17 -44.39
C ARG A 273 51.78 -9.05 -45.38
N THR A 274 51.87 -7.93 -46.09
CA THR A 274 52.97 -7.50 -46.96
C THR A 274 53.71 -6.35 -46.31
#